data_AF-A0A520MEM9-F1
#
_entry.id   AF-A0A520MEM9-F1
#
_cell.length_a   1.000
_cell.length_b   1.000
_cell.length_c   1.000
_cell.angle_alpha   90.00
_cell.angle_beta   90.00
_cell.angle_gamma   90.00
#
_symmetry.space_group_name_H-M   'P 1'
#
loop_
_entity.id
_entity.type
_entity.pdbx_description
1 polymer ?
#
loop_
_entity_poly.entity_id
_entity_poly.type
_entity_poly.pdbx_seq_one_letter_code
_entity_poly.pdbx_strand_id
1 'polypeptide(L)'
;METITTSNIYAVGLPLIATLIALEALYSAYHKRYFYDLNDTVGTLGLLAGNVVMSLLIQGTVLVLYFSIYQFRVFTINDLMPIWAVLLLTLVMIDFVFYWYHRSAHRVRFLWAIHMNHHSSVEMNFFVAFRQAWFGPISKTPFYIVMPLLGFDPSITVVVALFSRLWGVFGHTQWIDKLGWLDGIFNTPSTHRVHHGTNPEYVDSNYGNLLIVWDRMFGTYVKETSPVVFGLVKNIGTNNPITITFHTWFAMSRDIKRAKSFYEVLGYIFGPPDWEPNGNAVIPK
;
A
#
# COMPACT_ATOMS: atom_id res chain seq x y z
N MET A 1 -18.21 12.03 26.15
CA MET A 1 -17.00 11.70 25.35
C MET A 1 -17.15 12.43 24.03
N GLU A 2 -16.17 13.23 23.63
CA GLU A 2 -16.15 13.81 22.28
C GLU A 2 -16.04 12.69 21.25
N THR A 3 -16.91 12.72 20.25
CA THR A 3 -16.89 11.74 19.15
C THR A 3 -15.68 12.04 18.27
N ILE A 4 -14.72 11.11 18.18
CA ILE A 4 -13.59 11.24 17.26
C ILE A 4 -14.12 11.19 15.83
N THR A 5 -14.03 12.32 15.12
CA THR A 5 -14.38 12.40 13.70
C THR A 5 -13.15 12.24 12.81
N THR A 6 -13.36 11.96 11.53
CA THR A 6 -12.30 11.98 10.51
C THR A 6 -11.60 13.34 10.46
N SER A 7 -12.34 14.43 10.65
CA SER A 7 -11.80 15.80 10.74
C SER A 7 -10.85 15.97 11.93
N ASN A 8 -11.17 15.40 13.10
CA ASN A 8 -10.27 15.47 14.26
C ASN A 8 -8.95 14.75 13.98
N ILE A 9 -9.00 13.58 13.33
CA ILE A 9 -7.82 12.81 12.97
C ILE A 9 -6.95 13.59 11.98
N TYR A 10 -7.55 14.18 10.93
CA TYR A 10 -6.80 14.97 9.97
C TYR A 10 -6.21 16.25 10.57
N ALA A 11 -6.93 16.92 11.48
CA ALA A 11 -6.46 18.14 12.14
C ALA A 11 -5.18 17.90 12.95
N VAL A 12 -4.93 16.69 13.43
CA VAL A 12 -3.70 16.32 14.15
C VAL A 12 -2.69 15.64 13.22
N GLY A 13 -3.15 14.69 12.41
CA GLY A 13 -2.29 13.86 11.57
C GLY A 13 -1.61 14.63 10.43
N LEU A 14 -2.33 15.55 9.77
CA LEU A 14 -1.75 16.30 8.64
C LEU A 14 -0.62 17.25 9.08
N PRO A 15 -0.78 18.07 10.14
CA PRO A 15 0.33 18.90 10.63
C PRO A 15 1.53 18.07 11.09
N LEU A 16 1.30 16.93 11.75
CA LEU A 16 2.37 16.04 12.20
C LEU A 16 3.16 15.49 11.00
N ILE A 17 2.47 14.97 9.99
CA ILE A 17 3.09 14.46 8.77
C ILE A 17 3.84 15.57 8.03
N ALA A 18 3.22 16.73 7.87
CA ALA A 18 3.85 17.87 7.20
C ALA A 18 5.13 18.30 7.93
N THR A 19 5.11 18.26 9.27
CA THR A 19 6.29 18.52 10.10
C THR A 19 7.36 17.47 9.89
N LEU A 20 7.01 16.17 9.87
CA LEU A 20 7.97 15.09 9.62
C LEU A 20 8.63 15.20 8.24
N ILE A 21 7.85 15.48 7.19
CA ILE A 21 8.38 15.73 5.83
C ILE A 21 9.31 16.93 5.83
N ALA A 22 8.90 18.06 6.44
CA ALA A 22 9.72 19.27 6.47
C ALA A 22 11.05 19.02 7.21
N LEU A 23 11.01 18.32 8.34
CA LEU A 23 12.21 17.98 9.10
C LEU A 23 13.13 17.04 8.32
N GLU A 24 12.59 16.01 7.66
CA GLU A 24 13.39 15.10 6.82
C GLU A 24 14.03 15.83 5.63
N ALA A 25 13.28 16.71 4.96
CA ALA A 25 13.78 17.50 3.85
C ALA A 25 14.89 18.47 4.29
N LEU A 26 14.70 19.16 5.42
CA LEU A 26 15.73 20.05 5.99
C LEU A 26 16.98 19.28 6.41
N TYR A 27 16.81 18.13 7.08
CA TYR A 27 17.91 17.24 7.46
C TYR A 27 18.68 16.76 6.23
N SER A 28 17.96 16.33 5.19
CA SER A 28 18.52 15.86 3.92
C SER A 28 19.32 16.97 3.21
N ALA A 29 18.79 18.19 3.16
CA ALA A 29 19.46 19.34 2.56
C ALA A 29 20.71 19.75 3.33
N TYR A 30 20.62 19.84 4.66
CA TYR A 30 21.75 20.22 5.52
C TYR A 30 22.89 19.20 5.47
N HIS A 31 22.58 17.90 5.48
CA HIS A 31 23.57 16.82 5.46
C HIS A 31 23.91 16.30 4.06
N LYS A 32 23.39 16.92 3.00
CA LYS A 32 23.59 16.51 1.59
C LYS A 32 23.29 15.02 1.37
N ARG A 33 22.15 14.55 1.88
CA ARG A 33 21.71 13.14 1.77
C ARG A 33 20.94 12.84 0.48
N TYR A 34 20.36 13.87 -0.15
CA TYR A 34 19.63 13.76 -1.42
C TYR A 34 18.42 12.81 -1.38
N PHE A 35 17.73 12.69 -0.23
CA PHE A 35 16.53 11.85 -0.09
C PHE A 35 15.34 12.28 -0.97
N TYR A 36 15.38 13.49 -1.54
CA TYR A 36 14.28 14.07 -2.31
C TYR A 36 14.77 14.49 -3.69
N ASP A 37 14.03 14.06 -4.71
CA ASP A 37 14.10 14.61 -6.07
C ASP A 37 12.85 15.42 -6.39
N LEU A 38 13.03 16.55 -7.07
CA LEU A 38 11.92 17.45 -7.41
C LEU A 38 10.97 16.82 -8.44
N ASN A 39 11.50 16.12 -9.44
CA ASN A 39 10.67 15.49 -10.46
C ASN A 39 9.86 14.34 -9.85
N ASP A 40 10.47 13.54 -8.96
CA ASP A 40 9.74 12.50 -8.22
C ASP A 40 8.63 13.10 -7.35
N THR A 41 8.93 14.18 -6.63
CA THR A 41 7.96 14.88 -5.78
C THR A 41 6.76 15.39 -6.58
N VAL A 42 7.00 16.02 -7.75
CA VAL A 42 5.93 16.49 -8.65
C VAL A 42 5.14 15.31 -9.23
N GLY A 43 5.80 14.21 -9.59
CA GLY A 43 5.14 12.99 -10.04
C GLY A 43 4.23 12.39 -8.97
N THR A 44 4.73 12.34 -7.74
CA THR A 44 4.01 11.88 -6.54
C THR A 44 2.77 12.74 -6.27
N LEU A 45 2.86 14.07 -6.40
CA LEU A 45 1.70 14.97 -6.31
C LEU A 45 0.66 14.70 -7.40
N GLY A 46 1.09 14.43 -8.63
CA GLY A 46 0.19 14.09 -9.73
C GLY A 46 -0.54 12.76 -9.52
N LEU A 47 0.15 11.76 -8.97
CA LEU A 47 -0.46 10.48 -8.57
C LEU A 47 -1.44 10.67 -7.42
N LEU A 48 -1.06 11.42 -6.38
CA LEU A 48 -1.92 11.77 -5.26
C LEU A 48 -3.19 12.48 -5.72
N ALA A 49 -3.07 13.49 -6.60
CA ALA A 49 -4.21 14.25 -7.11
C ALA A 49 -5.24 13.34 -7.80
N GLY A 50 -4.79 12.45 -8.69
CA GLY A 50 -5.69 11.49 -9.34
C GLY A 50 -6.29 10.48 -8.37
N ASN A 51 -5.51 10.02 -7.38
CA ASN A 51 -6.03 9.15 -6.31
C ASN A 51 -7.13 9.84 -5.47
N VAL A 52 -6.95 11.12 -5.12
CA VAL A 52 -7.94 11.92 -4.38
C VAL A 52 -9.21 12.09 -5.22
N VAL A 53 -9.09 12.46 -6.50
CA VAL A 53 -10.23 12.56 -7.42
C VAL A 53 -10.99 11.24 -7.48
N MET A 54 -10.29 10.13 -7.71
CA MET A 54 -10.93 8.80 -7.74
C MET A 54 -11.58 8.44 -6.41
N SER A 55 -10.94 8.75 -5.28
CA SER A 55 -11.50 8.51 -3.94
C SER A 55 -12.79 9.30 -3.74
N LEU A 56 -12.82 10.59 -4.08
CA LEU A 56 -14.02 11.42 -3.97
C LEU A 56 -15.17 10.90 -4.83
N LEU A 57 -14.87 10.41 -6.04
CA LEU A 57 -15.87 9.84 -6.95
C LEU A 57 -16.51 8.56 -6.41
N ILE A 58 -15.73 7.68 -5.76
CA ILE A 58 -16.22 6.34 -5.39
C ILE A 58 -16.56 6.17 -3.91
N GLN A 59 -16.00 6.99 -3.00
CA GLN A 59 -16.03 6.71 -1.56
C GLN A 59 -17.46 6.62 -1.00
N GLY A 60 -18.39 7.45 -1.51
CA GLY A 60 -19.79 7.43 -1.11
C GLY A 60 -20.46 6.11 -1.50
N THR A 61 -20.24 5.67 -2.74
CA THR A 61 -20.76 4.38 -3.24
C THR A 61 -20.17 3.20 -2.48
N VAL A 62 -18.87 3.22 -2.18
CA VAL A 62 -18.21 2.17 -1.38
C VAL A 62 -18.77 2.13 0.04
N LEU A 63 -19.00 3.29 0.66
CA LEU A 63 -19.58 3.35 2.00
C LEU A 63 -21.01 2.82 2.03
N VAL A 64 -21.85 3.22 1.07
CA VAL A 64 -23.21 2.67 0.91
C VAL A 64 -23.16 1.15 0.72
N LEU A 65 -22.29 0.66 -0.17
CA LEU A 65 -22.10 -0.77 -0.39
C LEU A 65 -21.76 -1.50 0.92
N TYR A 66 -20.80 -0.98 1.71
CA TYR A 66 -20.40 -1.60 2.96
C TYR A 66 -21.50 -1.59 4.02
N PHE A 67 -22.30 -0.53 4.12
CA PHE A 67 -23.48 -0.53 4.99
C PHE A 67 -24.56 -1.50 4.53
N SER A 68 -24.81 -1.61 3.22
CA SER A 68 -25.73 -2.62 2.67
C SER A 68 -25.27 -4.04 2.98
N ILE A 69 -23.97 -4.32 2.82
CA ILE A 69 -23.38 -5.62 3.15
C ILE A 69 -23.43 -5.89 4.67
N TYR A 70 -23.23 -4.87 5.49
CA TYR A 70 -23.27 -4.98 6.96
C TYR A 70 -24.65 -5.44 7.50
N GLN A 71 -25.72 -5.31 6.72
CA GLN A 71 -27.02 -5.87 7.09
C GLN A 71 -27.02 -7.41 7.12
N PHE A 72 -26.08 -8.05 6.40
CA PHE A 72 -25.90 -9.49 6.33
C PHE A 72 -24.78 -10.01 7.25
N ARG A 73 -24.35 -9.19 8.21
CA ARG A 73 -23.26 -9.53 9.12
C ARG A 73 -23.56 -10.76 9.97
N VAL A 74 -22.53 -11.55 10.25
CA VAL A 74 -22.62 -12.75 11.11
C VAL A 74 -22.60 -12.38 12.59
N PHE A 75 -21.81 -11.37 12.96
CA PHE A 75 -21.72 -10.84 14.32
C PHE A 75 -22.03 -9.35 14.34
N THR A 76 -22.30 -8.79 15.51
CA THR A 76 -22.25 -7.34 15.74
C THR A 76 -21.10 -7.08 16.70
N ILE A 77 -19.89 -6.84 16.18
CA ILE A 77 -18.67 -6.79 16.99
C ILE A 77 -18.75 -5.73 18.11
N ASN A 78 -19.44 -4.62 17.84
CA ASN A 78 -19.64 -3.53 18.80
C ASN A 78 -20.37 -3.97 20.08
N ASP A 79 -21.22 -4.99 20.00
CA ASP A 79 -22.01 -5.47 21.13
C ASP A 79 -21.27 -6.53 21.96
N LEU A 80 -20.16 -7.08 21.43
CA LEU A 80 -19.44 -8.19 22.03
C LEU A 80 -18.35 -7.77 23.03
N MET A 81 -17.88 -6.53 22.94
CA MET A 81 -16.71 -6.07 23.71
C MET A 81 -16.73 -4.54 23.89
N PRO A 82 -16.04 -3.99 24.92
CA PRO A 82 -15.95 -2.55 25.09
C PRO A 82 -15.29 -1.86 23.89
N ILE A 83 -15.64 -0.60 23.65
CA ILE A 83 -15.24 0.15 22.44
C ILE A 83 -13.73 0.15 22.19
N TRP A 84 -12.89 0.23 23.23
CA TRP A 84 -11.43 0.20 23.06
C TRP A 84 -10.94 -1.13 22.45
N ALA A 85 -11.58 -2.24 22.81
CA ALA A 85 -11.25 -3.57 22.29
C ALA A 85 -11.77 -3.72 20.85
N VAL A 86 -12.95 -3.17 20.55
CA VAL A 86 -13.48 -3.08 19.17
C VAL A 86 -12.50 -2.33 18.28
N LEU A 87 -12.01 -1.16 18.72
CA LEU A 87 -11.07 -0.34 17.95
C LEU A 87 -9.75 -1.10 17.69
N LEU A 88 -9.19 -1.75 18.71
CA LEU A 88 -7.97 -2.53 18.59
C LEU A 88 -8.16 -3.73 17.64
N LEU A 89 -9.23 -4.50 17.81
CA LEU A 89 -9.55 -5.64 16.94
C LEU A 89 -9.78 -5.19 15.50
N THR A 90 -10.47 -4.06 15.30
CA THR A 90 -10.66 -3.46 13.98
C THR A 90 -9.33 -3.10 13.34
N LEU A 91 -8.39 -2.51 14.10
CA LEU A 91 -7.07 -2.16 13.59
C LEU A 91 -6.28 -3.40 13.15
N VAL A 92 -6.27 -4.44 13.98
CA VAL A 92 -5.62 -5.73 13.67
C VAL A 92 -6.25 -6.37 12.44
N MET A 93 -7.58 -6.37 12.33
CA MET A 93 -8.28 -6.95 11.18
C MET A 93 -8.04 -6.15 9.89
N ILE A 94 -8.03 -4.82 9.96
CA ILE A 94 -7.65 -3.95 8.83
C ILE A 94 -6.24 -4.31 8.33
N ASP A 95 -5.28 -4.46 9.24
CA ASP A 95 -3.91 -4.82 8.89
C ASP A 95 -3.82 -6.22 8.27
N PHE A 96 -4.59 -7.18 8.78
CA PHE A 96 -4.68 -8.52 8.19
C PHE A 96 -5.29 -8.53 6.78
N VAL A 97 -6.40 -7.81 6.57
CA VAL A 97 -7.00 -7.67 5.22
C VAL A 97 -6.03 -6.95 4.29
N PHE A 98 -5.36 -5.92 4.78
CA PHE A 98 -4.35 -5.21 4.02
C PHE A 98 -3.22 -6.14 3.58
N TYR A 99 -2.69 -6.98 4.47
CA TYR A 99 -1.64 -7.95 4.14
C TYR A 99 -2.02 -8.81 2.92
N TRP A 100 -3.26 -9.35 2.89
CA TRP A 100 -3.72 -10.16 1.76
C TRP A 100 -3.95 -9.35 0.50
N TYR A 101 -4.51 -8.14 0.60
CA TYR A 101 -4.61 -7.22 -0.53
C TYR A 101 -3.22 -6.91 -1.10
N HIS A 102 -2.28 -6.55 -0.23
CA HIS A 102 -0.96 -6.09 -0.60
C HIS A 102 -0.14 -7.21 -1.23
N ARG A 103 -0.13 -8.39 -0.62
CA ARG A 103 0.46 -9.59 -1.22
C ARG A 103 -0.17 -9.90 -2.59
N SER A 104 -1.49 -9.86 -2.70
CA SER A 104 -2.17 -10.06 -3.99
C SER A 104 -1.77 -8.99 -5.01
N ALA A 105 -1.55 -7.75 -4.57
CA ALA A 105 -1.13 -6.64 -5.40
C ALA A 105 0.29 -6.80 -5.97
N HIS A 106 1.15 -7.56 -5.31
CA HIS A 106 2.46 -7.94 -5.85
C HIS A 106 2.43 -9.23 -6.68
N ARG A 107 1.44 -10.11 -6.45
CA ARG A 107 1.40 -11.46 -7.03
C ARG A 107 0.40 -11.65 -8.17
N VAL A 108 -0.44 -10.66 -8.45
CA VAL A 108 -1.43 -10.67 -9.53
C VAL A 108 -1.18 -9.47 -10.45
N ARG A 109 -0.89 -9.71 -11.72
CA ARG A 109 -0.47 -8.67 -12.68
C ARG A 109 -1.48 -7.53 -12.83
N PHE A 110 -2.78 -7.82 -12.80
CA PHE A 110 -3.83 -6.81 -12.78
C PHE A 110 -3.73 -5.87 -11.57
N LEU A 111 -3.55 -6.43 -10.36
CA LEU A 111 -3.43 -5.62 -9.15
C LEU A 111 -2.07 -4.91 -9.08
N TRP A 112 -1.02 -5.54 -9.59
CA TRP A 112 0.28 -4.91 -9.77
C TRP A 112 0.23 -3.72 -10.72
N ALA A 113 -0.57 -3.77 -11.79
CA ALA A 113 -0.74 -2.64 -12.69
C ALA A 113 -1.26 -1.37 -11.98
N ILE A 114 -1.92 -1.55 -10.84
CA ILE A 114 -2.33 -0.48 -9.94
C ILE A 114 -1.22 -0.18 -8.94
N HIS A 115 -0.77 -1.19 -8.20
CA HIS A 115 0.10 -0.99 -7.05
C HIS A 115 1.54 -0.59 -7.43
N MET A 116 2.04 -1.00 -8.59
CA MET A 116 3.34 -0.60 -9.15
C MET A 116 3.57 0.91 -9.14
N ASN A 117 2.52 1.71 -9.28
CA ASN A 117 2.57 3.18 -9.21
C ASN A 117 3.29 3.65 -7.93
N HIS A 118 3.01 2.99 -6.82
CA HIS A 118 3.59 3.26 -5.51
C HIS A 118 5.09 2.92 -5.47
N HIS A 119 5.47 1.77 -6.02
CA HIS A 119 6.85 1.31 -6.10
C HIS A 119 7.67 1.98 -7.21
N SER A 120 7.05 2.79 -8.08
CA SER A 120 7.75 3.39 -9.22
C SER A 120 8.75 4.50 -8.85
N SER A 121 8.76 4.96 -7.59
CA SER A 121 9.76 5.92 -7.12
C SER A 121 11.09 5.23 -6.86
N VAL A 122 12.18 5.84 -7.32
CA VAL A 122 13.55 5.45 -6.98
C VAL A 122 14.05 6.14 -5.71
N GLU A 123 13.23 7.02 -5.12
CA GLU A 123 13.48 7.69 -3.86
C GLU A 123 12.80 6.97 -2.70
N MET A 124 13.25 7.23 -1.47
CA MET A 124 12.58 6.76 -0.26
C MET A 124 12.63 7.83 0.83
N ASN A 125 11.49 8.49 1.03
CA ASN A 125 11.28 9.59 1.98
C ASN A 125 9.79 9.65 2.35
N PHE A 126 9.44 10.42 3.38
CA PHE A 126 8.06 10.45 3.90
C PHE A 126 7.03 10.90 2.86
N PHE A 127 7.46 11.63 1.83
CA PHE A 127 6.59 12.09 0.77
C PHE A 127 6.22 10.98 -0.22
N VAL A 128 7.08 9.97 -0.42
CA VAL A 128 6.81 8.80 -1.28
C VAL A 128 5.59 8.00 -0.79
N ALA A 129 5.26 8.06 0.51
CA ALA A 129 4.03 7.50 1.05
C ALA A 129 2.76 8.02 0.33
N PHE A 130 2.82 9.23 -0.24
CA PHE A 130 1.71 9.85 -0.98
C PHE A 130 1.68 9.47 -2.46
N ARG A 131 2.60 8.64 -2.94
CA ARG A 131 2.61 8.12 -4.31
C ARG A 131 1.55 7.05 -4.52
N GLN A 132 0.29 7.46 -4.37
CA GLN A 132 -0.87 6.58 -4.35
C GLN A 132 -1.44 6.41 -5.76
N ALA A 133 -1.67 5.15 -6.16
CA ALA A 133 -2.22 4.83 -7.48
C ALA A 133 -3.65 5.37 -7.66
N TRP A 134 -4.00 5.88 -8.85
CA TRP A 134 -5.34 6.42 -9.11
C TRP A 134 -6.45 5.40 -8.84
N PHE A 135 -6.27 4.15 -9.27
CA PHE A 135 -7.25 3.07 -9.09
C PHE A 135 -7.11 2.31 -7.77
N GLY A 136 -6.22 2.76 -6.87
CA GLY A 136 -6.04 2.17 -5.54
C GLY A 136 -7.34 2.00 -4.75
N PRO A 137 -8.21 3.04 -4.64
CA PRO A 137 -9.48 2.98 -3.91
C PRO A 137 -10.43 1.88 -4.44
N ILE A 138 -10.45 1.67 -5.76
CA ILE A 138 -11.28 0.63 -6.38
C ILE A 138 -10.72 -0.76 -6.03
N SER A 139 -9.42 -0.97 -6.22
CA SER A 139 -8.79 -2.29 -6.05
C SER A 139 -8.87 -2.86 -4.62
N LYS A 140 -8.90 -2.00 -3.60
CA LYS A 140 -9.03 -2.39 -2.19
C LYS A 140 -10.46 -2.82 -1.83
N THR A 141 -11.46 -2.30 -2.54
CA THR A 141 -12.87 -2.44 -2.16
C THR A 141 -13.31 -3.91 -1.99
N PRO A 142 -12.99 -4.84 -2.91
CA PRO A 142 -13.42 -6.24 -2.79
C PRO A 142 -12.81 -6.96 -1.57
N PHE A 143 -11.56 -6.66 -1.23
CA PHE A 143 -10.87 -7.30 -0.10
C PHE A 143 -11.52 -6.93 1.24
N TYR A 144 -11.92 -5.67 1.38
CA TYR A 144 -12.48 -5.15 2.62
C TYR A 144 -13.97 -5.48 2.82
N ILE A 145 -14.64 -6.14 1.86
CA ILE A 145 -16.02 -6.65 2.02
C ILE A 145 -16.14 -7.61 3.21
N VAL A 146 -15.06 -8.33 3.54
CA VAL A 146 -15.04 -9.24 4.69
C VAL A 146 -15.29 -8.52 6.02
N MET A 147 -14.90 -7.25 6.13
CA MET A 147 -15.05 -6.47 7.37
C MET A 147 -16.54 -6.33 7.77
N PRO A 148 -17.42 -5.75 6.94
CA PRO A 148 -18.83 -5.64 7.30
C PRO A 148 -19.53 -7.00 7.40
N LEU A 149 -19.17 -8.00 6.59
CA LEU A 149 -19.74 -9.35 6.68
C LEU A 149 -19.43 -10.03 8.02
N LEU A 150 -18.23 -9.84 8.57
CA LEU A 150 -17.86 -10.34 9.89
C LEU A 150 -18.46 -9.51 11.03
N GLY A 151 -19.02 -8.34 10.76
CA GLY A 151 -19.66 -7.50 11.76
C GLY A 151 -18.84 -6.32 12.27
N PHE A 152 -17.78 -5.94 11.56
CA PHE A 152 -17.09 -4.67 11.82
C PHE A 152 -17.90 -3.52 11.27
N ASP A 153 -18.28 -2.57 12.15
CA ASP A 153 -19.05 -1.39 11.76
C ASP A 153 -18.28 -0.58 10.69
N PRO A 154 -18.90 -0.26 9.54
CA PRO A 154 -18.25 0.52 8.48
C PRO A 154 -17.74 1.89 8.94
N SER A 155 -18.43 2.58 9.85
CA SER A 155 -18.01 3.88 10.39
C SER A 155 -16.75 3.76 11.22
N ILE A 156 -16.71 2.75 12.11
CA ILE A 156 -15.52 2.47 12.93
C ILE A 156 -14.36 2.07 12.03
N THR A 157 -14.62 1.22 11.04
CA THR A 157 -13.61 0.76 10.07
C THR A 157 -12.98 1.94 9.32
N VAL A 158 -13.77 2.92 8.87
CA VAL A 158 -13.27 4.13 8.20
C VAL A 158 -12.36 4.94 9.13
N VAL A 159 -12.79 5.18 10.37
CA VAL A 159 -12.03 5.96 11.36
C VAL A 159 -10.70 5.26 11.70
N VAL A 160 -10.74 3.95 11.98
CA VAL A 160 -9.54 3.16 12.34
C VAL A 160 -8.60 3.01 11.13
N ALA A 161 -9.14 2.90 9.91
CA ALA A 161 -8.33 2.85 8.69
C ALA A 161 -7.50 4.11 8.49
N LEU A 162 -7.95 5.28 8.96
CA LEU A 162 -7.14 6.50 8.91
C LEU A 162 -5.89 6.39 9.76
N PHE A 163 -5.97 5.85 10.99
CA PHE A 163 -4.80 5.60 11.82
C PHE A 163 -3.81 4.64 11.15
N SER A 164 -4.32 3.55 10.56
CA SER A 164 -3.49 2.60 9.80
C SER A 164 -2.78 3.26 8.62
N ARG A 165 -3.44 4.18 7.90
CA ARG A 165 -2.82 4.98 6.82
C ARG A 165 -1.76 5.93 7.33
N LEU A 166 -2.00 6.61 8.46
CA LEU A 166 -1.00 7.50 9.07
C LEU A 166 0.25 6.72 9.49
N TRP A 167 0.08 5.49 10.03
CA TRP A 167 1.21 4.59 10.28
C TRP A 167 1.99 4.25 9.02
N GLY A 168 1.29 3.98 7.90
CA GLY A 168 1.94 3.68 6.62
C GLY A 168 2.91 4.77 6.15
N VAL A 169 2.67 6.04 6.49
CA VAL A 169 3.60 7.14 6.19
C VAL A 169 4.92 6.97 6.95
N PHE A 170 4.87 6.56 8.22
CA PHE A 170 6.06 6.40 9.06
C PHE A 170 7.08 5.42 8.49
N GLY A 171 6.63 4.39 7.75
CA GLY A 171 7.54 3.41 7.12
C GLY A 171 8.36 3.98 5.95
N HIS A 172 7.98 5.11 5.36
CA HIS A 172 8.62 5.65 4.17
C HIS A 172 9.72 6.63 4.54
N THR A 173 10.91 6.16 4.92
CA THR A 173 12.01 7.07 5.23
C THR A 173 13.36 6.35 5.20
N GLN A 174 14.39 7.09 4.80
CA GLN A 174 15.80 6.71 5.00
C GLN A 174 16.43 7.41 6.22
N TRP A 175 15.75 8.39 6.80
CA TRP A 175 16.26 9.18 7.92
C TRP A 175 16.33 8.36 9.21
N ILE A 176 15.37 7.46 9.41
CA ILE A 176 15.35 6.52 10.53
C ILE A 176 15.88 5.17 10.03
N ASP A 177 17.01 4.72 10.57
CA ASP A 177 17.63 3.44 10.20
C ASP A 177 16.84 2.25 10.77
N LYS A 178 17.26 1.68 11.90
CA LYS A 178 16.65 0.51 12.55
C LYS A 178 16.11 0.87 13.93
N LEU A 179 14.98 0.28 14.31
CA LEU A 179 14.36 0.47 15.64
C LEU A 179 14.60 -0.72 16.58
N GLY A 180 15.48 -1.66 16.19
CA GLY A 180 15.92 -2.75 17.04
C GLY A 180 14.85 -3.83 17.17
N TRP A 181 14.38 -4.11 18.39
CA TRP A 181 13.37 -5.15 18.61
C TRP A 181 12.00 -4.78 18.02
N LEU A 182 11.72 -3.48 17.81
CA LEU A 182 10.49 -3.01 17.16
C LEU A 182 10.41 -3.46 15.70
N ASP A 183 11.53 -3.59 14.99
CA ASP A 183 11.60 -4.13 13.62
C ASP A 183 11.15 -5.60 13.56
N GLY A 184 11.09 -6.27 14.72
CA GLY A 184 10.60 -7.63 14.87
C GLY A 184 9.09 -7.76 15.13
N ILE A 185 8.38 -6.64 15.30
CA ILE A 185 6.95 -6.62 15.67
C ILE A 185 6.15 -5.76 14.70
N PHE A 186 6.63 -4.54 14.44
CA PHE A 186 5.97 -3.57 13.59
C PHE A 186 6.61 -3.50 12.21
N ASN A 187 5.83 -3.06 11.23
CA ASN A 187 6.38 -2.59 9.97
C ASN A 187 6.97 -1.19 10.19
N THR A 188 8.27 -1.15 10.40
CA THR A 188 9.11 0.02 10.67
C THR A 188 9.73 0.55 9.37
N PRO A 189 10.43 1.70 9.40
CA PRO A 189 11.22 2.14 8.26
C PRO A 189 12.14 1.07 7.67
N SER A 190 12.84 0.30 8.51
CA SER A 190 13.74 -0.77 8.06
C SER A 190 13.01 -1.88 7.30
N THR A 191 11.92 -2.39 7.86
CA THR A 191 11.17 -3.48 7.22
C THR A 191 10.43 -3.00 5.97
N HIS A 192 9.97 -1.74 5.96
CA HIS A 192 9.27 -1.18 4.82
C HIS A 192 10.22 -0.77 3.68
N ARG A 193 11.46 -0.34 3.97
CA ARG A 193 12.49 -0.19 2.95
C ARG A 193 12.71 -1.49 2.20
N VAL A 194 12.87 -2.61 2.91
CA VAL A 194 12.98 -3.95 2.30
C VAL A 194 11.80 -4.23 1.38
N HIS A 195 10.58 -3.91 1.79
CA HIS A 195 9.40 -4.06 0.94
C HIS A 195 9.48 -3.28 -0.39
N HIS A 196 10.02 -2.07 -0.37
CA HIS A 196 10.26 -1.26 -1.57
C HIS A 196 11.54 -1.64 -2.32
N GLY A 197 12.30 -2.61 -1.82
CA GLY A 197 13.56 -3.05 -2.38
C GLY A 197 13.38 -3.84 -3.67
N THR A 198 14.27 -3.56 -4.63
CA THR A 198 14.40 -4.30 -5.89
C THR A 198 15.56 -5.28 -5.88
N ASN A 199 16.34 -5.31 -4.79
CA ASN A 199 17.37 -6.32 -4.57
C ASN A 199 16.73 -7.71 -4.66
N PRO A 200 17.39 -8.71 -5.29
CA PRO A 200 16.84 -10.05 -5.43
C PRO A 200 16.38 -10.68 -4.11
N GLU A 201 17.07 -10.42 -3.00
CA GLU A 201 16.71 -10.91 -1.67
C GLU A 201 15.48 -10.24 -1.03
N TYR A 202 15.02 -9.11 -1.57
CA TYR A 202 13.94 -8.29 -1.01
C TYR A 202 12.66 -8.29 -1.83
N VAL A 203 12.70 -8.78 -3.08
CA VAL A 203 11.52 -8.89 -3.93
C VAL A 203 10.46 -9.77 -3.25
N ASP A 204 9.21 -9.34 -3.32
CA ASP A 204 8.06 -10.09 -2.80
C ASP A 204 8.11 -10.40 -1.29
N SER A 205 8.54 -9.41 -0.50
CA SER A 205 8.65 -9.53 0.95
C SER A 205 7.94 -8.40 1.72
N ASN A 206 7.69 -8.62 3.02
CA ASN A 206 7.20 -7.64 3.99
C ASN A 206 5.93 -6.87 3.56
N TYR A 207 4.81 -7.57 3.39
CA TYR A 207 3.54 -7.00 2.93
C TYR A 207 2.67 -6.37 4.04
N GLY A 208 2.96 -6.58 5.33
CA GLY A 208 2.21 -5.96 6.44
C GLY A 208 2.29 -4.43 6.42
N ASN A 209 1.22 -3.73 6.84
CA ASN A 209 1.23 -2.26 6.93
C ASN A 209 1.68 -1.78 8.30
N LEU A 210 1.11 -2.36 9.36
CA LEU A 210 1.39 -2.04 10.76
C LEU A 210 2.22 -3.14 11.43
N LEU A 211 1.85 -4.41 11.27
CA LEU A 211 2.50 -5.54 11.94
C LEU A 211 3.21 -6.44 10.93
N ILE A 212 4.40 -6.94 11.29
CA ILE A 212 5.12 -7.94 10.48
C ILE A 212 4.77 -9.39 10.87
N VAL A 213 3.85 -9.56 11.82
CA VAL A 213 3.41 -10.89 12.28
C VAL A 213 2.83 -11.73 11.14
N TRP A 214 2.09 -11.10 10.22
CA TRP A 214 1.53 -11.78 9.05
C TRP A 214 2.63 -12.29 8.12
N ASP A 215 3.64 -11.46 7.88
CA ASP A 215 4.80 -11.86 7.08
C ASP A 215 5.55 -13.05 7.67
N ARG A 216 5.68 -13.10 9.00
CA ARG A 216 6.27 -14.27 9.67
C ARG A 216 5.38 -15.50 9.55
N MET A 217 4.08 -15.36 9.77
CA MET A 217 3.12 -16.46 9.72
C MET A 217 3.03 -17.08 8.32
N PHE A 218 3.14 -16.27 7.28
CA PHE A 218 2.94 -16.69 5.89
C PHE A 218 4.22 -16.75 5.05
N GLY A 219 5.38 -16.63 5.70
CA GLY A 219 6.70 -16.89 5.10
C GLY A 219 7.20 -15.83 4.14
N THR A 220 6.84 -14.56 4.35
CA THR A 220 7.25 -13.41 3.50
C THR A 220 8.10 -12.40 4.25
N TYR A 221 8.45 -12.67 5.51
CA TYR A 221 9.30 -11.78 6.31
C TYR A 221 10.77 -11.84 5.86
N VAL A 222 11.33 -10.68 5.54
CA VAL A 222 12.75 -10.50 5.25
C VAL A 222 13.31 -9.33 6.05
N LYS A 223 14.49 -9.51 6.64
CA LYS A 223 15.19 -8.48 7.41
C LYS A 223 16.09 -7.66 6.50
N GLU A 224 16.23 -6.36 6.78
CA GLU A 224 17.19 -5.49 6.09
C GLU A 224 18.64 -5.85 6.51
N THR A 225 19.37 -6.52 5.63
CA THR A 225 20.76 -6.95 5.84
C THR A 225 21.78 -6.22 4.96
N SER A 226 21.32 -5.64 3.86
CA SER A 226 22.08 -4.96 2.82
C SER A 226 21.43 -3.61 2.47
N PRO A 227 22.20 -2.63 1.94
CA PRO A 227 21.63 -1.40 1.40
C PRO A 227 20.55 -1.68 0.35
N VAL A 228 19.41 -1.00 0.48
CA VAL A 228 18.24 -1.20 -0.37
C VAL A 228 18.32 -0.33 -1.62
N VAL A 229 18.02 -0.93 -2.78
CA VAL A 229 17.85 -0.24 -4.06
C VAL A 229 16.35 -0.13 -4.36
N PHE A 230 15.84 1.09 -4.49
CA PHE A 230 14.41 1.36 -4.70
C PHE A 230 14.04 1.47 -6.18
N GLY A 231 12.73 1.47 -6.44
CA GLY A 231 12.13 1.56 -7.77
C GLY A 231 11.49 0.24 -8.19
N LEU A 232 11.48 0.01 -9.50
CA LEU A 232 11.03 -1.23 -10.11
C LEU A 232 12.24 -2.02 -10.59
N VAL A 233 12.12 -3.35 -10.62
CA VAL A 233 13.11 -4.24 -11.26
C VAL A 233 13.46 -3.77 -12.68
N LYS A 234 12.47 -3.22 -13.40
CA LYS A 234 12.67 -2.47 -14.64
C LYS A 234 12.01 -1.10 -14.52
N ASN A 235 12.80 -0.08 -14.20
CA ASN A 235 12.31 1.29 -14.06
C ASN A 235 11.71 1.83 -15.36
N ILE A 236 10.62 2.61 -15.22
CA ILE A 236 9.92 3.26 -16.36
C ILE A 236 10.71 4.48 -16.86
N GLY A 237 11.55 5.09 -16.01
CA GLY A 237 12.40 6.23 -16.38
C GLY A 237 11.62 7.54 -16.55
N THR A 238 10.47 7.69 -15.90
CA THR A 238 9.67 8.92 -15.94
C THR A 238 8.92 9.13 -14.63
N ASN A 239 8.66 10.41 -14.30
CA ASN A 239 7.80 10.82 -13.20
C ASN A 239 6.45 11.38 -13.69
N ASN A 240 6.11 11.18 -14.97
CA ASN A 240 4.80 11.58 -15.49
C ASN A 240 3.69 10.68 -14.91
N PRO A 241 2.72 11.22 -14.15
CA PRO A 241 1.71 10.42 -13.45
C PRO A 241 0.79 9.66 -14.40
N ILE A 242 0.50 10.20 -15.59
CA ILE A 242 -0.33 9.53 -16.60
C ILE A 242 0.43 8.32 -17.15
N THR A 243 1.70 8.51 -17.53
CA THR A 243 2.53 7.42 -18.06
C THR A 243 2.69 6.32 -17.04
N ILE A 244 2.99 6.65 -15.77
CA ILE A 244 3.10 5.66 -14.68
C ILE A 244 1.78 4.89 -14.50
N THR A 245 0.66 5.61 -14.43
CA THR A 245 -0.67 5.01 -14.21
C THR A 245 -1.01 3.98 -15.25
N PHE A 246 -0.74 4.24 -16.53
CA PHE A 246 -1.16 3.37 -17.63
C PHE A 246 -0.07 2.43 -18.17
N HIS A 247 1.17 2.51 -17.67
CA HIS A 247 2.31 1.74 -18.20
C HIS A 247 2.05 0.22 -18.24
N THR A 248 1.73 -0.38 -17.09
CA THR A 248 1.50 -1.84 -17.01
C THR A 248 0.23 -2.26 -17.73
N TRP A 249 -0.79 -1.39 -17.81
CA TRP A 249 -2.01 -1.66 -18.56
C TRP A 249 -1.75 -1.79 -20.06
N PHE A 250 -0.95 -0.88 -20.62
CA PHE A 250 -0.53 -0.98 -22.03
C PHE A 250 0.33 -2.22 -22.29
N ALA A 251 1.25 -2.55 -21.39
CA ALA A 251 2.05 -3.79 -21.50
C ALA A 251 1.14 -5.03 -21.46
N MET A 252 0.25 -5.13 -20.48
CA MET A 252 -0.67 -6.26 -20.32
C MET A 252 -1.62 -6.39 -21.52
N SER A 253 -2.19 -5.29 -22.02
CA SER A 253 -3.06 -5.33 -23.20
C SER A 253 -2.33 -5.76 -24.47
N ARG A 254 -1.06 -5.41 -24.64
CA ARG A 254 -0.22 -5.90 -25.76
C ARG A 254 0.02 -7.41 -25.66
N ASP A 255 0.27 -7.92 -24.47
CA ASP A 255 0.52 -9.35 -24.26
C ASP A 255 -0.77 -10.16 -24.45
N ILE A 256 -1.92 -9.67 -23.96
CA ILE A 256 -3.24 -10.25 -24.23
C ILE A 256 -3.54 -10.30 -25.73
N LYS A 257 -3.21 -9.25 -26.49
CA LYS A 257 -3.41 -9.24 -27.96
C LYS A 257 -2.53 -10.25 -28.70
N ARG A 258 -1.40 -10.65 -28.10
CA ARG A 258 -0.47 -11.66 -28.64
C ARG A 258 -0.77 -13.07 -28.14
N ALA A 259 -1.66 -13.21 -27.16
CA ALA A 259 -2.02 -14.47 -26.55
C ALA A 259 -2.60 -15.43 -27.60
N LYS A 260 -2.10 -16.67 -27.62
CA LYS A 260 -2.53 -17.71 -28.56
C LYS A 260 -3.67 -18.57 -28.03
N SER A 261 -4.02 -18.40 -26.75
CA SER A 261 -5.05 -19.18 -26.09
C SER A 261 -5.72 -18.40 -24.95
N PHE A 262 -6.89 -18.85 -24.54
CA PHE A 262 -7.58 -18.30 -23.37
C PHE A 262 -6.77 -18.47 -22.07
N TYR A 263 -6.01 -19.56 -21.95
CA TYR A 263 -5.08 -19.78 -20.84
C TYR A 263 -4.02 -18.68 -20.75
N GLU A 264 -3.42 -18.29 -21.88
CA GLU A 264 -2.45 -17.20 -21.92
C GLU A 264 -3.06 -15.86 -21.53
N VAL A 265 -4.29 -15.57 -21.97
CA VAL A 265 -5.02 -14.36 -21.56
C VAL A 265 -5.20 -14.32 -20.04
N LEU A 266 -5.64 -15.42 -19.43
CA LEU A 266 -5.79 -15.51 -17.98
C LEU A 266 -4.43 -15.39 -17.26
N GLY A 267 -3.37 -15.98 -17.80
CA GLY A 267 -2.02 -15.87 -17.27
C GLY A 267 -1.51 -14.42 -17.24
N TYR A 268 -1.72 -13.67 -18.33
CA TYR A 268 -1.32 -12.25 -18.38
C TYR A 268 -2.15 -11.32 -17.48
N ILE A 269 -3.38 -11.70 -17.10
CA ILE A 269 -4.22 -10.88 -16.22
C ILE A 269 -4.02 -11.26 -14.75
N PHE A 270 -4.11 -12.56 -14.45
CA PHE A 270 -4.21 -13.09 -13.10
C PHE A 270 -2.94 -13.77 -12.59
N GLY A 271 -1.99 -14.08 -13.47
CA GLY A 271 -0.68 -14.58 -13.09
C GLY A 271 0.20 -13.51 -12.42
N PRO A 272 1.38 -13.89 -11.92
CA PRO A 272 2.35 -12.93 -11.39
C PRO A 272 2.81 -11.91 -12.45
N PRO A 273 3.36 -10.75 -12.03
CA PRO A 273 3.78 -9.70 -12.95
C PRO A 273 4.78 -10.13 -14.04
N ASP A 274 5.58 -11.16 -13.75
CA ASP A 274 6.60 -11.76 -14.61
C ASP A 274 6.13 -13.06 -15.28
N TRP A 275 4.82 -13.35 -15.27
CA TRP A 275 4.26 -14.56 -15.86
C TRP A 275 4.51 -14.61 -17.37
N GLU A 276 4.97 -15.77 -17.84
CA GLU A 276 5.20 -16.09 -19.24
C GLU A 276 4.62 -17.49 -19.54
N PRO A 277 4.01 -17.72 -20.73
CA PRO A 277 3.37 -18.99 -21.08
C PRO A 277 4.26 -20.24 -20.97
N ASN A 278 5.57 -20.08 -21.16
CA ASN A 278 6.54 -21.18 -21.18
C ASN A 278 7.29 -21.37 -19.85
N GLY A 279 6.94 -20.63 -18.79
CA GLY A 279 7.60 -20.72 -17.49
C GLY A 279 8.97 -20.02 -17.39
N ASN A 280 9.39 -19.29 -18.42
CA ASN A 280 10.62 -18.47 -18.43
C ASN A 280 10.40 -17.14 -17.69
N ALA A 281 10.00 -17.19 -16.43
CA ALA A 281 9.88 -15.99 -15.60
C ALA A 281 11.22 -15.24 -15.57
N VAL A 282 11.17 -13.91 -15.66
CA VAL A 282 12.36 -13.04 -15.66
C VAL A 282 13.10 -13.11 -14.33
N ILE A 283 12.39 -13.47 -13.25
CA ILE A 283 12.95 -13.65 -11.90
C ILE A 283 12.78 -15.13 -11.53
N PRO A 284 13.89 -15.89 -11.37
CA PRO A 284 13.79 -17.23 -10.80
C PRO A 284 13.30 -17.12 -9.36
N LYS A 285 12.22 -17.85 -9.03
CA LYS A 285 11.69 -17.97 -7.67
C LYS A 285 12.40 -19.06 -6.88
#